data_AF-A0A914XPE5-F1
#
_entry.id   AF-A0A914XPE5-F1
#
_cell.length_a   1.000
_cell.length_b   1.000
_cell.length_c   1.000
_cell.angle_alpha   90.00
_cell.angle_beta   90.00
_cell.angle_gamma   90.00
#
_symmetry.space_group_name_H-M   'P 1'
#
loop_
_entity.id
_entity.type
_entity.pdbx_description
1 polymer ?
#
loop_
_entity_poly.entity_id
_entity_poly.type
_entity_poly.pdbx_seq_one_letter_code
_entity_poly.pdbx_strand_id
1 'polypeptide(L)' 'MNNGASAASTAAYFDPFDMNSYYFPSVSRDEATTMLSGPDVAVGTFLLRDSGTSIFDHSLSV' A
#
# COMPACT_ATOMS: atom_id res chain seq x y z
N MET A 1 19.25 -25.87 10.54
CA MET A 1 20.10 -24.83 11.16
C MET A 1 19.85 -23.54 10.38
N ASN A 2 19.17 -22.58 11.00
CA ASN A 2 18.93 -21.23 10.46
C ASN A 2 20.27 -20.48 10.32
N ASN A 3 20.35 -19.51 9.40
CA ASN A 3 20.58 -18.09 9.72
C ASN A 3 20.76 -17.23 8.45
N GLY A 4 19.90 -16.21 8.28
CA GLY A 4 20.48 -14.86 8.22
C GLY A 4 20.30 -13.96 6.99
N ALA A 5 19.32 -14.15 6.11
CA ALA A 5 18.90 -13.05 5.24
C ALA A 5 17.71 -12.35 5.88
N SER A 6 18.02 -11.35 6.70
CA SER A 6 17.07 -10.43 7.30
C SER A 6 16.02 -9.98 6.29
N ALA A 7 14.74 -10.12 6.66
CA ALA A 7 13.68 -9.29 6.13
C ALA A 7 14.01 -7.84 6.51
N ALA A 8 14.95 -7.25 5.77
CA ALA A 8 15.20 -5.83 5.81
C ALA A 8 13.95 -5.22 5.22
N SER A 9 13.10 -4.77 6.14
CA SER A 9 12.11 -3.72 6.02
C SER A 9 12.53 -2.70 4.97
N THR A 10 12.28 -3.00 3.71
CA THR A 10 12.20 -1.97 2.68
C THR A 10 10.82 -1.40 2.89
N ALA A 11 10.67 -0.54 3.89
CA ALA A 11 9.66 0.50 3.82
C ALA A 11 9.93 1.16 2.48
N ALA A 12 9.15 0.79 1.46
CA ALA A 12 9.22 1.40 0.15
C ALA A 12 9.08 2.90 0.42
N TYR A 13 10.20 3.61 0.28
CA TYR A 13 10.25 5.03 0.56
C TYR A 13 9.22 5.66 -0.35
N PHE A 14 8.21 6.31 0.24
CA PHE A 14 7.19 7.04 -0.51
C PHE A 14 7.91 8.05 -1.39
N ASP A 15 7.92 7.81 -2.70
CA ASP A 15 8.45 8.74 -3.69
C ASP A 15 7.24 9.38 -4.41
N PRO A 16 6.96 10.67 -4.17
CA PRO A 16 5.81 11.34 -4.79
C PRO A 16 5.92 11.43 -6.32
N PHE A 17 7.09 11.15 -6.91
CA PHE A 17 7.30 11.11 -8.35
C PHE A 17 7.29 9.68 -8.92
N ASP A 18 7.33 8.65 -8.08
CA ASP A 18 7.12 7.26 -8.49
C ASP A 18 5.74 6.78 -8.08
N MET A 19 4.80 6.83 -9.02
CA MET A 19 3.43 6.34 -8.79
C MET A 19 3.42 4.88 -8.32
N ASN A 20 4.38 4.05 -8.71
CA ASN A 20 4.41 2.65 -8.29
C ASN A 20 4.69 2.47 -6.78
N SER A 21 5.16 3.53 -6.11
CA SER A 21 5.40 3.50 -4.66
C SER A 21 4.12 3.65 -3.83
N TYR A 22 3.03 4.18 -4.40
CA TYR A 22 1.76 4.42 -3.69
C TYR A 22 0.49 4.03 -4.46
N TYR A 23 0.60 3.60 -5.73
CA TYR A 23 -0.53 3.20 -6.57
C TYR A 23 -0.60 1.67 -6.75
N PHE A 24 -1.72 1.11 -6.34
CA PHE A 24 -2.00 -0.33 -6.33
C PHE A 24 -3.32 -0.60 -7.08
N PRO A 25 -3.30 -0.67 -8.43
CA PRO A 25 -4.53 -0.72 -9.24
C PRO A 25 -5.44 -1.90 -8.88
N SER A 26 -4.87 -3.09 -8.66
CA SER A 26 -5.65 -4.32 -8.42
C SER A 26 -6.07 -4.53 -6.95
N VAL A 27 -5.77 -3.59 -6.05
CA VAL A 27 -6.12 -3.73 -4.63
C VAL A 27 -7.59 -3.37 -4.41
N SER A 28 -8.33 -4.26 -3.77
CA SER A 28 -9.71 -4.00 -3.34
C SER A 28 -9.78 -3.12 -2.08
N ARG A 29 -10.98 -2.66 -1.73
CA ARG A 29 -11.19 -1.88 -0.50
C ARG A 29 -10.82 -2.65 0.77
N ASP A 30 -11.17 -3.93 0.83
CA ASP A 30 -10.96 -4.76 2.03
C ASP A 30 -9.48 -5.14 2.19
N GLU A 31 -8.79 -5.39 1.07
CA GLU A 31 -7.33 -5.58 1.06
C GLU A 31 -6.61 -4.30 1.48
N ALA A 32 -7.00 -3.13 0.94
CA ALA A 32 -6.43 -1.85 1.36
C ALA A 32 -6.62 -1.61 2.86
N THR A 33 -7.81 -1.92 3.38
CA THR A 33 -8.11 -1.81 4.82
C THR A 33 -7.20 -2.72 5.64
N THR A 34 -7.00 -3.96 5.19
CA THR A 34 -6.11 -4.93 5.86
C THR A 34 -4.66 -4.45 5.86
N MET A 35 -4.19 -3.93 4.73
CA MET A 35 -2.83 -3.38 4.58
C MET A 35 -2.61 -2.17 5.50
N LEU A 36 -3.59 -1.28 5.61
CA LEU A 36 -3.51 -0.05 6.42
C LEU A 36 -3.78 -0.27 7.91
N SER A 37 -4.36 -1.41 8.30
CA SER A 37 -4.65 -1.76 9.70
C SER A 37 -3.47 -2.42 10.42
N GLY A 38 -2.32 -2.58 9.75
CA GLY A 38 -1.14 -3.22 10.34
C GLY A 38 -0.55 -2.45 11.52
N PRO A 39 0.02 -3.13 12.54
CA PRO A 39 0.57 -2.49 13.73
C PRO A 39 1.77 -1.58 13.44
N ASP A 40 2.47 -1.80 12.33
CA ASP A 40 3.64 -1.03 11.89
C ASP A 40 3.30 0.09 10.89
N VAL A 41 2.01 0.31 10.62
CA VAL A 41 1.53 1.35 9.70
C VAL A 41 1.44 2.67 10.45
N ALA A 42 2.15 3.69 9.97
CA ALA A 42 2.12 5.02 10.55
C ALA A 42 0.78 5.72 10.27
N VAL A 43 0.33 6.54 11.22
CA VAL A 43 -0.83 7.42 11.02
C VAL A 43 -0.61 8.31 9.80
N GLY A 44 -1.60 8.36 8.91
CA GLY A 44 -1.54 9.11 7.65
C GLY A 44 -0.89 8.36 6.49
N THR A 45 -0.53 7.09 6.67
CA THR A 45 -0.21 6.19 5.54
C THR A 45 -1.45 6.03 4.67
N PHE A 46 -1.25 6.10 3.35
CA PHE A 46 -2.33 5.97 2.39
C PHE A 46 -1.88 5.15 1.18
N LEU A 47 -2.85 4.74 0.36
CA LEU A 47 -2.61 4.21 -0.98
C LEU A 47 -3.68 4.67 -1.96
N LEU A 48 -3.31 4.76 -3.24
CA LEU A 48 -4.25 4.89 -4.35
C LEU A 48 -4.51 3.52 -4.96
N ARG A 49 -5.74 3.29 -5.42
CA ARG A 49 -6.18 2.05 -6.09
C ARG A 49 -7.27 2.35 -7.11
N ASP A 50 -7.58 1.39 -7.99
CA ASP A 50 -8.74 1.53 -8.87
C ASP A 50 -10.04 1.61 -8.03
N SER A 51 -11.00 2.38 -8.52
CA SER A 51 -12.35 2.40 -7.96
C SER A 51 -13.05 1.08 -8.24
N GLY A 52 -13.67 0.51 -7.21
CA GLY A 52 -14.50 -0.69 -7.35
C GLY A 52 -15.89 -0.42 -7.92
N THR A 53 -16.30 0.85 -8.01
CA THR A 53 -17.66 1.25 -8.43
C THR A 53 -17.71 1.93 -9.80
N SER A 54 -16.58 2.46 -10.28
CA SER A 54 -16.49 3.17 -11.55
C SER A 54 -15.23 2.75 -12.30
N ILE A 55 -15.39 2.30 -13.54
CA ILE A 55 -14.26 2.09 -14.45
C ILE A 55 -13.65 3.46 -14.77
N PHE A 56 -12.33 3.63 -14.59
CA PHE A 56 -11.53 4.87 -14.73
C PHE A 56 -11.45 5.83 -13.54
N ASP A 57 -12.25 5.65 -12.49
CA ASP A 57 -12.04 6.42 -11.26
C ASP A 57 -10.99 5.75 -10.36
N HIS A 58 -10.36 6.57 -9.52
CA HIS A 58 -9.40 6.11 -8.53
C HIS A 58 -9.95 6.35 -7.13
N SER A 59 -9.55 5.51 -6.18
CA SER A 59 -9.88 5.64 -4.77
C SER A 59 -8.62 5.87 -3.95
N LEU A 60 -8.67 6.83 -3.03
CA LEU A 60 -7.67 7.01 -1.98
C LEU A 60 -8.16 6.28 -0.72
N SER A 61 -7.31 5.42 -0.14
CA SER A 61 -7.58 4.72 1.12
C SER A 61 -6.57 5.16 2.17
N VAL A 62 -7.05 5.41 3.39
CA VAL A 62 -6.30 5.89 4.57
C VAL A 62 -6.83 5.22 5.82
#